data_AF-A0A544T5I4-F1
#
_entry.id   AF-A0A544T5I4-F1
#
_cell.length_a   1.000
_cell.length_b   1.000
_cell.length_c   1.000
_cell.angle_alpha   90.00
_cell.angle_beta   90.00
_cell.angle_gamma   90.00
#
_symmetry.space_group_name_H-M   'P 1'
#
loop_
_entity.id
_entity.type
_entity.pdbx_description
1 polymer ?
#
loop_
_entity_poly.entity_id
_entity_poly.type
_entity_poly.pdbx_seq_one_letter_code
_entity_poly.pdbx_strand_id
1 'polypeptide(L)' 'MPHQKLTIVPVKLHPVSENSLPFTPLDSLFPSICTIKTAHAEISFYSGVDERIIQTVMRELRHL' A
#
# COMPACT_ATOMS: atom_id res chain seq x y z
N MET A 1 29.34 23.13 -8.57
CA MET A 1 28.02 23.74 -8.30
C MET A 1 28.23 24.91 -7.35
N PRO A 2 27.80 26.14 -7.66
CA PRO A 2 27.94 27.27 -6.74
C PRO A 2 27.04 27.09 -5.51
N HIS A 3 27.59 27.40 -4.32
CA HIS A 3 26.89 27.30 -3.05
C HIS A 3 25.94 28.49 -2.87
N GLN A 4 24.72 28.40 -3.41
CA GLN A 4 23.71 29.43 -3.25
C GLN A 4 23.14 29.37 -1.82
N LYS A 5 23.24 30.48 -1.08
CA LYS A 5 22.68 30.61 0.27
C LYS A 5 21.15 30.60 0.18
N LEU A 6 20.53 29.52 0.64
CA LEU A 6 19.07 29.37 0.66
C LEU A 6 18.49 30.06 1.90
N THR A 7 17.47 30.88 1.71
CA THR A 7 16.69 31.48 2.80
C THR A 7 15.40 30.68 2.95
N ILE A 8 15.30 29.88 4.01
CA ILE A 8 14.09 29.11 4.33
C ILE A 8 13.24 29.94 5.29
N VAL A 9 12.02 30.29 4.87
CA VAL A 9 11.06 31.06 5.68
C VAL A 9 9.99 30.11 6.20
N PRO A 10 9.73 30.06 7.51
CA PRO A 10 8.64 29.27 8.05
C PRO A 10 7.29 29.86 7.62
N VAL A 11 6.46 29.01 7.03
CA VAL A 11 5.07 29.34 6.67
C VAL A 11 4.10 28.48 7.47
N LYS A 12 2.96 29.05 7.86
CA LYS A 12 1.86 28.29 8.44
C LYS A 12 0.92 27.84 7.32
N LEU A 13 0.88 26.54 7.05
CA LEU A 13 -0.08 25.96 6.12
C LEU A 13 -1.41 25.74 6.86
N HIS A 14 -2.52 26.15 6.25
CA HIS A 14 -3.84 25.76 6.73
C HIS A 14 -4.10 24.32 6.30
N PRO A 15 -4.53 23.42 7.21
CA PRO A 15 -4.93 22.09 6.83
C PRO A 15 -6.15 22.18 5.91
N VAL A 16 -6.09 21.47 4.80
CA VAL A 16 -7.29 21.22 3.99
C VAL A 16 -8.19 20.33 4.83
N SER A 17 -9.44 20.75 5.04
CA SER A 17 -10.45 19.94 5.72
C SER A 17 -10.67 18.64 4.93
N GLU A 18 -10.18 17.52 5.44
CA GLU A 18 -10.27 16.19 4.81
C GLU A 18 -11.70 15.64 4.71
N ASN A 19 -12.71 16.39 5.20
CA ASN A 19 -14.12 16.02 5.17
C ASN A 19 -14.73 15.83 3.76
N SER A 20 -13.98 16.06 2.69
CA SER A 20 -14.45 15.87 1.30
C SER A 20 -13.62 14.91 0.47
N LEU A 21 -12.55 14.31 1.01
CA LEU A 21 -11.86 13.25 0.29
C LEU A 21 -12.60 11.95 0.60
N PRO A 22 -13.23 11.30 -0.39
CA PRO A 22 -13.74 9.96 -0.16
C PRO A 22 -12.55 9.12 0.27
N PHE A 23 -12.61 8.59 1.50
CA PHE A 23 -11.68 7.58 1.97
C PHE A 23 -11.86 6.39 1.04
N THR A 24 -11.13 6.39 -0.07
CA THR A 24 -11.19 5.30 -1.03
C THR A 24 -10.34 4.23 -0.37
N PRO A 25 -10.94 3.10 0.07
CA PRO A 25 -10.13 2.03 0.62
C PRO A 25 -9.05 1.68 -0.39
N LEU A 26 -7.84 1.39 0.07
CA LEU A 26 -6.72 1.04 -0.83
C LEU A 26 -7.12 -0.11 -1.78
N ASP A 27 -7.98 -1.01 -1.30
CA ASP A 27 -8.61 -2.10 -2.06
C ASP A 27 -9.46 -1.63 -3.26
N SER A 28 -9.96 -0.39 -3.24
CA SER A 28 -10.67 0.25 -4.36
C SER A 28 -9.71 0.81 -5.42
N LEU A 29 -8.49 1.21 -5.05
CA LEU A 29 -7.50 1.72 -6.00
C LEU A 29 -6.68 0.60 -6.63
N PHE A 30 -6.41 -0.46 -5.88
CA PHE A 30 -5.60 -1.59 -6.31
C PHE A 30 -6.33 -2.89 -5.96
N PRO A 31 -7.17 -3.42 -6.86
CA PRO A 31 -7.82 -4.70 -6.60
C PRO A 31 -6.74 -5.79 -6.46
N SER A 32 -6.86 -6.60 -5.41
CA SER A 32 -6.00 -7.77 -5.23
C SER A 32 -6.20 -8.75 -6.39
N ILE A 33 -5.11 -9.33 -6.90
CA ILE A 33 -5.14 -10.37 -7.94
C ILE A 33 -5.45 -11.75 -7.37
N CYS A 34 -5.16 -11.98 -6.08
CA CYS A 34 -5.40 -13.23 -5.38
C CYS A 34 -5.48 -12.94 -3.88
N THR A 35 -6.45 -13.54 -3.20
CA THR A 35 -6.57 -13.46 -1.74
C THR A 35 -6.68 -14.86 -1.18
N ILE A 36 -5.78 -15.20 -0.24
CA ILE A 36 -5.80 -16.46 0.50
C ILE A 36 -6.41 -16.17 1.87
N LYS A 37 -7.47 -16.89 2.23
CA LYS A 37 -8.10 -16.82 3.55
C LYS A 37 -7.84 -18.11 4.32
N THR A 38 -7.36 -17.96 5.56
CA THR A 38 -7.11 -19.06 6.51
C THR A 38 -7.93 -18.83 7.77
N ALA A 39 -7.92 -19.77 8.71
CA ALA A 39 -8.68 -19.66 9.96
C ALA A 39 -8.28 -18.44 10.83
N HIS A 40 -7.06 -17.92 10.65
CA HIS A 40 -6.51 -16.87 11.51
C HIS A 40 -5.92 -15.67 10.75
N ALA A 41 -5.84 -15.73 9.42
CA ALA A 41 -5.22 -14.69 8.62
C ALA A 41 -5.80 -14.58 7.21
N GLU A 42 -5.71 -13.38 6.64
CA GLU A 42 -6.01 -13.06 5.25
C GLU A 42 -4.76 -12.49 4.59
N ILE A 43 -4.40 -13.02 3.42
CA ILE A 43 -3.21 -12.63 2.66
C ILE A 43 -3.66 -12.20 1.27
N SER A 44 -3.44 -10.94 0.92
CA SER A 44 -3.78 -10.38 -0.39
C SER A 44 -2.54 -10.12 -1.22
N PHE A 45 -2.55 -10.57 -2.47
CA PHE A 45 -1.53 -10.31 -3.48
C PHE A 45 -2.04 -9.24 -4.45
N TYR A 46 -1.15 -8.32 -4.82
CA TYR A 46 -1.43 -7.22 -5.75
C TYR A 46 -0.63 -7.38 -7.04
N SER A 47 -0.88 -6.52 -8.02
CA SER A 47 -0.21 -6.57 -9.33
C SER A 47 1.32 -6.48 -9.19
N GLY A 48 2.04 -7.24 -10.03
CA GLY A 48 3.50 -7.31 -10.04
C GLY A 48 4.11 -8.44 -9.21
N VAL A 49 3.30 -9.21 -8.47
CA VAL A 49 3.75 -10.44 -7.82
C VAL A 49 3.85 -11.58 -8.84
N ASP A 50 4.98 -12.30 -8.84
CA ASP A 50 5.18 -13.51 -9.64
C ASP A 50 4.26 -14.65 -9.15
N GLU A 51 3.58 -15.33 -10.08
CA GLU A 51 2.69 -16.45 -9.78
C GLU A 51 3.40 -17.56 -8.97
N ARG A 52 4.70 -17.79 -9.21
CA ARG A 52 5.50 -18.78 -8.49
C ARG A 52 5.59 -18.48 -7.00
N ILE A 53 5.55 -17.19 -6.63
CA ILE A 53 5.52 -16.76 -5.22
C ILE A 53 4.18 -17.13 -4.61
N ILE A 54 3.07 -16.83 -5.28
CA ILE A 54 1.72 -17.18 -4.82
C ILE A 54 1.60 -18.70 -4.63
N GLN A 55 2.06 -19.49 -5.60
CA GLN A 55 2.08 -20.95 -5.53
C GLN A 55 2.94 -21.47 -4.37
N THR A 56 4.10 -20.85 -4.13
CA THR A 56 4.99 -21.21 -3.03
C THR A 56 4.32 -20.90 -1.69
N VAL A 57 3.75 -19.72 -1.51
CA VAL A 57 3.02 -19.34 -0.30
C VAL A 57 1.87 -20.32 -0.05
N MET A 58 1.05 -20.62 -1.07
CA MET A 58 -0.01 -21.63 -0.94
C MET A 58 0.53 -23.01 -0.53
N ARG A 59 1.70 -23.43 -1.02
CA ARG A 59 2.31 -24.70 -0.65
C ARG A 59 2.77 -24.72 0.80
N GLU A 60 3.44 -23.68 1.25
CA GLU A 60 3.92 -23.61 2.63
C GLU A 60 2.75 -23.51 3.62
N LEU A 61 1.71 -22.75 3.28
CA LEU A 61 0.50 -22.65 4.09
C LEU A 61 -0.29 -23.96 4.23
N ARG A 62 -0.11 -24.94 3.33
CA ARG A 62 -0.75 -26.26 3.48
C ARG A 62 -0.16 -27.11 4.61
N HIS A 63 1.04 -26.79 5.08
CA HIS A 63 1.71 -27.54 6.15
C HIS A 63 1.55 -26.87 7.53
N LEU A 64 0.76 -25.80 7.60
CA LEU A 64 0.33 -25.13 8.83
C LEU A 64 -1.06 -25.63 9.23
#